data_AF-A0A2V2BYA0-F1
#
_entry.id   AF-A0A2V2BYA0-F1
#
_cell.length_a   1.000
_cell.length_b   1.000
_cell.length_c   1.000
_cell.angle_alpha   90.00
_cell.angle_beta   90.00
_cell.angle_gamma   90.00
#
_symmetry.space_group_name_H-M   'P 1'
#
loop_
_entity.id
_entity.type
_entity.pdbx_description
1 polymer ?
#
loop_
_entity_poly.entity_id
_entity_poly.type
_entity_poly.pdbx_seq_one_letter_code
_entity_poly.pdbx_strand_id
1 'polypeptide(L)'
;MNFFKAALPFFALSAASAQMMVSGIPGAPSPAPAAPAQPAAPQPAAGGAPARPPSAGIFESATAERFADRIFDVNSDSVDTDGNLRWKGKTFSVGDSRIVRARFERYLSMPAGDGDFEKYGAILAEIEAQLAANNDAISPESIRYAWSRLFDAAEYPIDGDSSLVIANLVYLSWRMRDEYETFKTAEADKERDVKTAKSYAKERAEFMEYAADKLKRNSPSRSRNSQSAPTFGTADLGYRLQELQRQVAELAAAKALKESAAAKAVLQFQSQILAFVLERKFQQAQIAAMFYRHIYRGNAQELKVGREQVKDLVQVSNFTPTSDALEMIAIDARKDVSDGMAAVETLYDKGDRYAALERLLETFLLGEHDVKLAVFPSEKREVLRKIYKRATTAKELADAKDWGGVEEVVGEISALAPDFPAREILSKVKTAERASDMALIAAKQAAAIGAADDVKKNMERAALLWPLNPGIQSFNDELLGLTKGISTYVKKFDENLERGNLRDIMDEAPEYGIAFKNDPERAKKLREIVVKISQIDSLIAQAAEFERQKSPYFAWDILENASRIDSSDPVLARAVARLAPEVSDYVKALNRAKAAEEKKAFASALNYYLAAQKIFPASQACRMGIERVAPKY
;
A
#
# COMPACT_ATOMS: atom_id res chain seq x y z
N MET A 1 10.07 -58.61 -0.91
CA MET A 1 11.51 -58.76 -1.21
C MET A 1 12.03 -57.37 -1.52
N ASN A 2 12.58 -56.64 -0.53
CA ASN A 2 14.03 -56.57 -0.25
C ASN A 2 14.80 -56.24 -1.55
N PHE A 3 15.42 -55.08 -1.79
CA PHE A 3 16.37 -54.35 -0.95
C PHE A 3 16.58 -52.89 -1.40
N PHE A 4 16.92 -52.04 -0.42
CA PHE A 4 17.38 -50.65 -0.50
C PHE A 4 18.63 -50.43 -1.38
N LYS A 5 18.71 -49.26 -2.04
CA LYS A 5 19.96 -48.50 -2.16
C LYS A 5 19.68 -47.01 -2.33
N ALA A 6 20.13 -46.26 -1.32
CA ALA A 6 20.06 -44.81 -1.21
C ALA A 6 21.08 -44.12 -2.13
N ALA A 7 20.72 -42.96 -2.67
CA ALA A 7 21.62 -42.00 -3.31
C ALA A 7 21.41 -40.64 -2.63
N LEU A 8 22.41 -40.23 -1.85
CA LEU A 8 22.55 -38.90 -1.23
C LEU A 8 23.21 -37.94 -2.24
N PRO A 9 22.78 -36.68 -2.38
CA PRO A 9 23.55 -35.65 -3.06
C PRO A 9 24.53 -34.98 -2.08
N PHE A 10 25.81 -34.98 -2.46
CA PHE A 10 26.90 -34.27 -1.81
C PHE A 10 26.81 -32.77 -2.12
N PHE A 11 26.75 -31.91 -1.09
CA PHE A 11 27.02 -30.47 -1.21
C PHE A 11 28.52 -30.21 -1.08
N ALA A 12 29.12 -29.64 -2.13
CA ALA A 12 30.52 -29.22 -2.15
C ALA A 12 30.65 -27.79 -1.59
N LEU A 13 31.43 -27.64 -0.52
CA LEU A 13 31.87 -26.35 0.01
C LEU A 13 33.14 -25.91 -0.76
N SER A 14 33.04 -24.81 -1.50
CA SER A 14 34.18 -24.16 -2.17
C SER A 14 34.85 -23.18 -1.22
N ALA A 15 36.10 -23.45 -0.84
CA ALA A 15 36.96 -22.54 -0.09
C ALA A 15 37.62 -21.51 -1.03
N ALA A 16 37.42 -20.23 -0.77
CA ALA A 16 38.08 -19.14 -1.49
C ALA A 16 39.41 -18.76 -0.80
N SER A 17 40.46 -18.73 -1.61
CA SER A 17 41.85 -18.46 -1.26
C SER A 17 42.11 -16.99 -0.93
N ALA A 18 42.91 -16.76 0.12
CA ALA A 18 43.51 -15.48 0.44
C ALA A 18 44.74 -15.22 -0.45
N GLN A 19 44.86 -14.01 -0.98
CA GLN A 19 46.06 -13.56 -1.71
C GLN A 19 46.51 -12.21 -1.17
N MET A 20 47.78 -12.19 -0.73
CA MET A 20 48.51 -11.03 -0.25
C MET A 20 48.74 -10.00 -1.36
N MET A 21 48.71 -8.71 -1.01
CA MET A 21 49.56 -7.69 -1.63
C MET A 21 49.96 -6.65 -0.57
N VAL A 22 51.27 -6.44 -0.45
CA VAL A 22 51.96 -5.38 0.29
C VAL A 22 52.14 -4.17 -0.64
N SER A 23 51.98 -2.95 -0.11
CA SER A 23 52.88 -1.78 -0.27
C SER A 23 52.16 -0.43 -0.36
N GLY A 24 52.69 0.58 0.37
CA GLY A 24 52.57 1.99 0.01
C GLY A 24 51.93 2.93 1.05
N ILE A 25 52.76 3.54 1.91
CA ILE A 25 52.49 4.86 2.55
C ILE A 25 53.41 5.87 1.83
N PRO A 26 52.95 7.08 1.45
CA PRO A 26 53.20 8.27 2.27
C PRO A 26 52.12 9.37 2.22
N GLY A 27 51.86 10.01 3.37
CA GLY A 27 51.18 11.32 3.41
C GLY A 27 50.40 11.61 4.68
N ALA A 28 51.07 11.97 5.77
CA ALA A 28 50.45 12.63 6.92
C ALA A 28 50.41 14.16 6.72
N PRO A 29 49.47 14.86 7.36
CA PRO A 29 49.89 15.76 8.42
C PRO A 29 49.11 15.57 9.73
N SER A 30 49.85 15.71 10.83
CA SER A 30 49.42 15.60 12.23
C SER A 30 48.65 16.84 12.75
N PRO A 31 47.97 16.73 13.92
CA PRO A 31 46.93 17.66 14.39
C PRO A 31 47.44 18.69 15.42
N ALA A 32 46.67 19.77 15.63
CA ALA A 32 46.74 20.66 16.80
C ALA A 32 45.41 21.44 16.96
N PRO A 33 45.12 22.08 18.11
CA PRO A 33 44.42 21.49 19.26
C PRO A 33 43.06 22.15 19.56
N ALA A 34 42.25 21.48 20.38
CA ALA A 34 40.95 21.94 20.85
C ALA A 34 41.03 22.92 22.04
N ALA A 35 40.16 23.94 22.03
CA ALA A 35 39.67 24.71 23.20
C ALA A 35 38.39 25.49 22.80
N PRO A 36 37.59 26.04 23.74
CA PRO A 36 36.48 25.39 24.43
C PRO A 36 35.09 25.92 24.01
N ALA A 37 34.05 25.18 24.37
CA ALA A 37 32.64 25.49 24.13
C ALA A 37 32.13 26.73 24.87
N GLN A 38 31.31 27.54 24.19
CA GLN A 38 30.44 28.57 24.77
C GLN A 38 29.04 28.54 24.12
N PRO A 39 27.99 29.03 24.82
CA PRO A 39 26.59 28.61 24.61
C PRO A 39 25.90 29.30 23.43
N ALA A 40 24.95 28.61 22.82
CA ALA A 40 24.12 29.12 21.74
C ALA A 40 23.18 30.25 22.20
N ALA A 41 23.22 31.37 21.48
CA ALA A 41 22.21 32.43 21.49
C ALA A 41 21.26 32.29 20.28
N PRO A 42 19.99 32.72 20.38
CA PRO A 42 18.94 32.41 19.41
C PRO A 42 19.01 33.32 18.17
N GLN A 43 18.83 32.74 16.98
CA GLN A 43 18.75 33.47 15.71
C GLN A 43 17.31 33.58 15.19
N PRO A 44 17.02 34.60 14.34
CA PRO A 44 15.75 35.31 14.32
C PRO A 44 14.81 34.92 13.17
N ALA A 45 13.54 35.25 13.36
CA ALA A 45 12.49 35.21 12.36
C ALA A 45 12.73 36.23 11.23
N ALA A 46 12.46 35.82 9.98
CA ALA A 46 12.31 36.71 8.82
C ALA A 46 11.00 36.35 8.10
N GLY A 47 10.15 37.35 7.89
CA GLY A 47 8.84 37.23 7.25
C GLY A 47 8.84 37.55 5.74
N GLY A 48 7.72 37.19 5.09
CA GLY A 48 7.35 37.58 3.73
C GLY A 48 5.89 37.19 3.40
N ALA A 49 5.08 38.19 3.03
CA ALA A 49 3.61 38.18 2.78
C ALA A 49 3.19 37.52 1.44
N PRO A 50 1.91 37.59 0.95
CA PRO A 50 0.61 37.79 1.58
C PRO A 50 -0.37 36.60 1.35
N ALA A 51 -1.54 36.64 1.99
CA ALA A 51 -2.60 35.64 1.84
C ALA A 51 -3.14 35.53 0.40
N ARG A 52 -3.30 34.29 -0.08
CA ARG A 52 -4.03 33.92 -1.29
C ARG A 52 -5.26 33.07 -0.88
N PRO A 53 -6.46 33.31 -1.43
CA PRO A 53 -7.66 32.55 -1.04
C PRO A 53 -7.50 31.07 -1.43
N PRO A 54 -8.15 30.14 -0.71
CA PRO A 54 -7.96 28.71 -0.95
C PRO A 54 -8.55 28.36 -2.32
N SER A 55 -7.69 28.10 -3.30
CA SER A 55 -8.08 27.41 -4.52
C SER A 55 -8.40 25.96 -4.16
N ALA A 56 -9.59 25.51 -4.53
CA ALA A 56 -10.07 24.13 -4.43
C ALA A 56 -9.07 23.15 -5.08
N GLY A 57 -8.12 22.68 -4.28
CA GLY A 57 -7.23 21.56 -4.57
C GLY A 57 -7.96 20.27 -4.27
N ILE A 58 -8.01 19.44 -5.30
CA ILE A 58 -8.48 18.06 -5.34
C ILE A 58 -8.10 17.31 -4.06
N PHE A 59 -9.10 16.73 -3.39
CA PHE A 59 -8.92 15.76 -2.32
C PHE A 59 -8.26 14.51 -2.91
N GLU A 60 -6.92 14.50 -2.99
CA GLU A 60 -6.15 13.26 -3.03
C GLU A 60 -6.25 12.63 -1.63
N SER A 61 -7.17 11.67 -1.54
CA SER A 61 -7.63 11.05 -0.31
C SER A 61 -6.63 10.01 0.24
N ALA A 62 -5.58 10.46 0.93
CA ALA A 62 -4.68 9.63 1.71
C ALA A 62 -5.31 9.16 3.04
N THR A 63 -6.52 8.59 3.01
CA THR A 63 -7.30 8.36 4.25
C THR A 63 -8.01 7.00 4.34
N ALA A 64 -8.21 6.31 3.22
CA ALA A 64 -8.52 4.88 3.18
C ALA A 64 -7.25 4.04 3.42
N GLU A 65 -6.10 4.49 2.90
CA GLU A 65 -4.77 3.96 3.24
C GLU A 65 -4.61 3.93 4.77
N ARG A 66 -4.92 5.03 5.48
CA ARG A 66 -4.79 5.17 6.94
C ARG A 66 -5.57 4.15 7.78
N PHE A 67 -6.64 3.55 7.26
CA PHE A 67 -7.43 2.58 8.01
C PHE A 67 -6.78 1.18 7.99
N ALA A 68 -6.28 0.77 6.83
CA ALA A 68 -5.48 -0.45 6.71
C ALA A 68 -4.03 -0.25 7.18
N ASP A 69 -3.51 0.96 7.08
CA ASP A 69 -2.26 1.39 7.69
C ASP A 69 -2.33 1.30 9.21
N ARG A 70 -3.46 1.44 9.93
CA ARG A 70 -3.38 1.19 11.39
C ARG A 70 -3.13 -0.29 11.75
N ILE A 71 -3.56 -1.22 10.89
CA ILE A 71 -3.26 -2.66 10.99
C ILE A 71 -1.91 -3.01 10.32
N PHE A 72 -1.43 -2.16 9.40
CA PHE A 72 -0.32 -2.47 8.48
C PHE A 72 0.63 -1.30 8.16
N ASP A 73 0.66 -0.24 8.95
CA ASP A 73 1.62 0.86 8.98
C ASP A 73 2.69 0.47 9.97
N VAL A 74 3.44 -0.47 9.45
CA VAL A 74 4.82 -0.79 9.73
C VAL A 74 5.55 0.47 10.28
N ASN A 75 5.40 1.65 9.66
CA ASN A 75 6.13 2.87 10.03
C ASN A 75 5.70 3.54 11.35
N SER A 76 4.63 3.10 12.01
CA SER A 76 4.11 3.81 13.18
C SER A 76 4.64 3.33 14.54
N ASP A 77 5.62 2.41 14.59
CA ASP A 77 6.69 2.43 15.64
C ASP A 77 7.62 1.22 15.62
N SER A 78 7.29 0.13 14.92
CA SER A 78 8.03 -1.13 15.10
C SER A 78 8.70 -1.67 13.85
N VAL A 79 8.27 -1.41 12.62
CA VAL A 79 8.94 -1.99 11.45
C VAL A 79 9.18 -0.91 10.37
N ASP A 80 10.41 -0.74 9.91
CA ASP A 80 10.72 0.28 8.89
C ASP A 80 10.14 -0.12 7.52
N THR A 81 10.01 0.86 6.62
CA THR A 81 9.69 0.69 5.20
C THR A 81 10.56 -0.37 4.51
N ASP A 82 11.79 -0.58 5.01
CA ASP A 82 12.75 -1.58 4.54
C ASP A 82 12.51 -3.00 5.12
N GLY A 83 11.43 -3.23 5.87
CA GLY A 83 11.10 -4.53 6.47
C GLY A 83 11.89 -4.88 7.73
N ASN A 84 12.40 -3.87 8.44
CA ASN A 84 13.24 -4.04 9.63
C ASN A 84 12.48 -3.74 10.93
N LEU A 85 12.32 -4.73 11.80
CA LEU A 85 11.71 -4.61 13.13
C LEU A 85 12.66 -3.94 14.13
N ARG A 86 12.27 -2.80 14.66
CA ARG A 86 12.91 -2.11 15.80
C ARG A 86 12.25 -2.55 17.11
N TRP A 87 13.01 -3.26 17.94
CA TRP A 87 12.58 -3.76 19.24
C TRP A 87 13.60 -3.41 20.32
N LYS A 88 13.21 -2.61 21.33
CA LYS A 88 14.06 -2.18 22.46
C LYS A 88 15.46 -1.68 22.04
N GLY A 89 15.50 -0.86 20.98
CA GLY A 89 16.76 -0.33 20.41
C GLY A 89 17.56 -1.33 19.57
N LYS A 90 17.00 -2.51 19.27
CA LYS A 90 17.59 -3.53 18.42
C LYS A 90 16.85 -3.65 17.10
N THR A 91 17.54 -4.01 16.03
CA THR A 91 16.96 -4.12 14.69
C THR A 91 17.03 -5.53 14.13
N PHE A 92 15.89 -6.12 13.82
CA PHE A 92 15.77 -7.44 13.19
C PHE A 92 15.22 -7.32 11.78
N SER A 93 15.77 -8.06 10.81
CA SER A 93 15.20 -8.11 9.46
C SER A 93 14.02 -9.09 9.42
N VAL A 94 12.82 -8.60 9.11
CA VAL A 94 11.60 -9.40 8.99
C VAL A 94 11.33 -9.82 7.54
N GLY A 95 11.93 -9.09 6.60
CA GLY A 95 11.79 -9.26 5.15
C GLY A 95 10.65 -8.41 4.58
N ASP A 96 10.39 -8.57 3.28
CA ASP A 96 9.37 -7.79 2.57
C ASP A 96 7.99 -7.90 3.23
N SER A 97 7.29 -6.77 3.34
CA SER A 97 5.96 -6.66 3.96
C SER A 97 4.95 -7.66 3.37
N ARG A 98 5.03 -7.95 2.07
CA ARG A 98 4.19 -8.95 1.40
C ARG A 98 4.45 -10.38 1.89
N ILE A 99 5.71 -10.74 2.08
CA ILE A 99 6.09 -12.08 2.56
C ILE A 99 5.65 -12.23 4.01
N VAL A 100 5.86 -11.20 4.83
CA VAL A 100 5.43 -11.18 6.24
C VAL A 100 3.92 -11.39 6.36
N ARG A 101 3.12 -10.69 5.54
CA ARG A 101 1.67 -10.91 5.46
C ARG A 101 1.32 -12.35 5.10
N ALA A 102 1.98 -12.92 4.08
CA ALA A 102 1.74 -14.31 3.68
C ALA A 102 2.09 -15.31 4.80
N ARG A 103 3.17 -15.07 5.56
CA ARG A 103 3.53 -15.92 6.72
C ARG A 103 2.52 -15.77 7.86
N PHE A 104 2.04 -14.57 8.14
CA PHE A 104 1.01 -14.34 9.16
C PHE A 104 -0.35 -14.96 8.77
N GLU A 105 -0.77 -14.80 7.51
CA GLU A 105 -1.97 -15.47 6.98
C GLU A 105 -1.85 -17.00 7.05
N ARG A 106 -0.67 -17.54 6.74
CA ARG A 106 -0.38 -18.97 6.90
C ARG A 106 -0.52 -19.39 8.36
N TYR A 107 0.03 -18.63 9.30
CA TYR A 107 -0.11 -18.90 10.73
C TYR A 107 -1.56 -18.90 11.21
N LEU A 108 -2.36 -17.90 10.80
CA LEU A 108 -3.78 -17.81 11.12
C LEU A 108 -4.63 -18.93 10.47
N SER A 109 -4.11 -19.59 9.44
CA SER A 109 -4.80 -20.65 8.69
C SER A 109 -4.31 -22.07 8.98
N MET A 110 -3.36 -22.24 9.90
CA MET A 110 -2.89 -23.57 10.31
C MET A 110 -4.06 -24.38 10.91
N PRO A 111 -4.20 -25.66 10.54
CA PRO A 111 -5.29 -26.50 11.03
C PRO A 111 -5.12 -26.87 12.51
N ALA A 112 -6.22 -27.29 13.13
CA ALA A 112 -6.20 -27.83 14.49
C ALA A 112 -5.40 -29.14 14.53
N GLY A 113 -4.45 -29.26 15.47
CA GLY A 113 -3.71 -30.51 15.71
C GLY A 113 -2.47 -30.75 14.84
N ASP A 114 -1.98 -29.73 14.12
CA ASP A 114 -0.77 -29.86 13.30
C ASP A 114 0.50 -29.82 14.18
N GLY A 115 0.71 -30.85 15.01
CA GLY A 115 1.84 -30.96 15.93
C GLY A 115 1.40 -30.92 17.39
N ASP A 116 1.84 -31.89 18.19
CA ASP A 116 1.68 -31.90 19.64
C ASP A 116 2.57 -30.81 20.28
N PHE A 117 2.26 -29.53 20.01
CA PHE A 117 3.08 -28.37 20.39
C PHE A 117 3.27 -28.25 21.90
N GLU A 118 2.29 -28.67 22.70
CA GLU A 118 2.42 -28.72 24.15
C GLU A 118 3.50 -29.72 24.59
N LYS A 119 3.59 -30.89 23.93
CA LYS A 119 4.63 -31.89 24.22
C LYS A 119 6.00 -31.36 23.79
N TYR A 120 6.09 -30.74 22.61
CA TYR A 120 7.32 -30.08 22.17
C TYR A 120 7.78 -29.01 23.17
N GLY A 121 6.89 -28.11 23.57
CA GLY A 121 7.16 -27.09 24.58
C GLY A 121 7.58 -27.67 25.93
N ALA A 122 6.99 -28.79 26.35
CA ALA A 122 7.38 -29.50 27.57
C ALA A 122 8.80 -30.09 27.49
N ILE A 123 9.19 -30.67 26.34
CA ILE A 123 10.56 -31.18 26.13
C ILE A 123 11.57 -30.03 26.23
N LEU A 124 11.28 -28.89 25.60
CA LEU A 124 12.17 -27.73 25.66
C LEU A 124 12.27 -27.16 27.07
N ALA A 125 11.16 -27.05 27.79
CA ALA A 125 11.15 -26.61 29.19
C ALA A 125 11.93 -27.59 30.10
N GLU A 126 11.83 -28.89 29.84
CA GLU A 126 12.63 -29.92 30.53
C GLU A 126 14.13 -29.71 30.29
N ILE A 127 14.53 -29.49 29.03
CA ILE A 127 15.93 -29.19 28.66
C ILE A 127 16.42 -27.94 29.41
N GLU A 128 15.65 -26.84 29.38
CA GLU A 128 15.99 -25.60 30.10
C GLU A 128 16.13 -25.83 31.60
N ALA A 129 15.20 -26.56 32.21
CA ALA A 129 15.23 -26.86 33.65
C ALA A 129 16.49 -27.66 34.04
N GLN A 130 16.91 -28.61 33.21
CA GLN A 130 18.13 -29.40 33.45
C GLN A 130 19.41 -28.57 33.30
N LEU A 131 19.40 -27.54 32.44
CA LEU A 131 20.56 -26.69 32.15
C LEU A 131 20.60 -25.40 32.97
N ALA A 132 19.59 -25.11 33.78
CA ALA A 132 19.49 -23.88 34.55
C ALA A 132 20.62 -23.73 35.60
N ALA A 133 21.04 -22.48 35.84
CA ALA A 133 22.23 -22.14 36.63
C ALA A 133 22.11 -22.41 38.14
N ASN A 134 20.90 -22.64 38.65
CA ASN A 134 20.59 -22.95 40.05
C ASN A 134 21.03 -24.36 40.49
N ASN A 135 21.60 -25.16 39.60
CA ASN A 135 22.31 -26.39 39.92
C ASN A 135 23.83 -26.10 40.01
N ASP A 136 24.31 -25.64 41.18
CA ASP A 136 25.72 -25.23 41.40
C ASP A 136 26.78 -26.32 41.12
N ALA A 137 26.35 -27.57 40.87
CA ALA A 137 27.17 -28.62 40.28
C ALA A 137 26.34 -29.48 39.32
N ILE A 138 25.91 -28.93 38.16
CA ILE A 138 25.25 -29.74 37.13
C ILE A 138 26.13 -30.97 36.81
N SER A 139 25.57 -32.15 37.05
CA SER A 139 26.23 -33.41 36.71
C SER A 139 26.45 -33.48 35.21
N PRO A 140 27.60 -33.98 34.72
CA PRO A 140 27.79 -34.31 33.32
C PRO A 140 26.69 -35.22 32.76
N GLU A 141 26.01 -35.99 33.61
CA GLU A 141 24.85 -36.81 33.26
C GLU A 141 23.62 -35.97 32.92
N SER A 142 23.33 -34.90 33.67
CA SER A 142 22.22 -33.98 33.37
C SER A 142 22.42 -33.27 32.04
N ILE A 143 23.66 -32.88 31.71
CA ILE A 143 23.99 -32.28 30.40
C ILE A 143 23.79 -33.30 29.28
N ARG A 144 24.22 -34.55 29.48
CA ARG A 144 24.01 -35.64 28.50
C ARG A 144 22.54 -35.98 28.32
N TYR A 145 21.77 -35.97 29.41
CA TYR A 145 20.33 -36.18 29.37
C TYR A 145 19.64 -35.06 28.59
N ALA A 146 19.90 -33.80 28.93
CA ALA A 146 19.38 -32.65 28.18
C ALA A 146 19.77 -32.71 26.69
N TRP A 147 21.01 -33.12 26.38
CA TRP A 147 21.46 -33.33 25.00
C TRP A 147 20.68 -34.45 24.29
N SER A 148 20.37 -35.56 24.97
CA SER A 148 19.57 -36.64 24.38
C SER A 148 18.13 -36.18 24.06
N ARG A 149 17.54 -35.33 24.90
CA ARG A 149 16.20 -34.78 24.70
C ARG A 149 16.09 -33.85 23.50
N LEU A 150 17.21 -33.29 23.00
CA LEU A 150 17.23 -32.52 21.75
C LEU A 150 16.82 -33.36 20.54
N PHE A 151 17.13 -34.66 20.53
CA PHE A 151 16.69 -35.55 19.45
C PHE A 151 15.19 -35.76 19.47
N ASP A 152 14.59 -35.90 20.66
CA ASP A 152 13.14 -35.99 20.83
C ASP A 152 12.45 -34.69 20.39
N ALA A 153 13.07 -33.53 20.66
CA ALA A 153 12.57 -32.24 20.18
C ALA A 153 12.64 -32.11 18.64
N ALA A 154 13.69 -32.67 18.01
CA ALA A 154 13.87 -32.61 16.56
C ALA A 154 12.85 -33.46 15.78
N GLU A 155 12.13 -34.39 16.43
CA GLU A 155 11.04 -35.14 15.77
C GLU A 155 9.84 -34.25 15.41
N TYR A 156 9.73 -33.07 16.01
CA TYR A 156 8.63 -32.14 15.79
C TYR A 156 8.92 -31.20 14.61
N PRO A 157 8.04 -31.11 13.60
CA PRO A 157 8.27 -30.27 12.42
C PRO A 157 8.51 -28.78 12.71
N ILE A 158 7.94 -28.25 13.79
CA ILE A 158 8.12 -26.86 14.21
C ILE A 158 9.56 -26.53 14.62
N ASP A 159 10.33 -27.55 15.04
CA ASP A 159 11.73 -27.37 15.44
C ASP A 159 12.62 -26.99 14.25
N GLY A 160 12.24 -27.43 13.03
CA GLY A 160 12.99 -27.17 11.80
C GLY A 160 14.45 -27.62 11.89
N ASP A 161 14.68 -28.79 12.52
CA ASP A 161 16.00 -29.37 12.81
C ASP A 161 16.93 -28.50 13.69
N SER A 162 16.41 -27.44 14.33
CA SER A 162 17.23 -26.52 15.13
C SER A 162 17.82 -27.21 16.36
N SER A 163 17.05 -28.09 17.02
CA SER A 163 17.52 -28.90 18.14
C SER A 163 18.58 -29.92 17.71
N LEU A 164 18.45 -30.49 16.50
CA LEU A 164 19.47 -31.37 15.93
C LEU A 164 20.78 -30.62 15.64
N VAL A 165 20.68 -29.38 15.15
CA VAL A 165 21.85 -28.50 14.97
C VAL A 165 22.56 -28.25 16.31
N ILE A 166 21.82 -27.94 17.38
CA ILE A 166 22.39 -27.78 18.72
C ILE A 166 23.05 -29.08 19.18
N ALA A 167 22.40 -30.23 19.00
CA ALA A 167 22.94 -31.52 19.38
C ALA A 167 24.27 -31.82 18.66
N ASN A 168 24.36 -31.50 17.37
CA ASN A 168 25.59 -31.64 16.58
C ASN A 168 26.71 -30.70 17.05
N LEU A 169 26.39 -29.47 17.44
CA LEU A 169 27.36 -28.52 17.99
C LEU A 169 27.92 -28.98 19.34
N VAL A 170 27.07 -29.50 20.21
CA VAL A 170 27.47 -30.09 21.50
C VAL A 170 28.38 -31.29 21.26
N TYR A 171 28.00 -32.19 20.36
CA TYR A 171 28.80 -33.36 20.01
C TYR A 171 30.18 -32.96 19.43
N LEU A 172 30.19 -32.01 18.49
CA LEU A 172 31.43 -31.49 17.91
C LEU A 172 32.34 -30.87 18.97
N SER A 173 31.75 -30.14 19.92
CA SER A 173 32.50 -29.54 21.04
C SER A 173 33.15 -30.60 21.94
N TRP A 174 32.44 -31.69 22.24
CA TRP A 174 33.00 -32.82 23.00
C TRP A 174 34.11 -33.52 22.24
N ARG A 175 33.92 -33.77 20.94
CA ARG A 175 34.94 -34.36 20.07
C ARG A 175 36.19 -33.49 19.99
N MET A 176 36.03 -32.18 19.79
CA MET A 176 37.15 -31.24 19.70
C MET A 176 37.89 -31.09 21.03
N ARG A 177 37.21 -31.28 22.16
CA ARG A 177 37.84 -31.36 23.48
C ARG A 177 38.73 -32.60 23.61
N ASP A 178 38.29 -33.74 23.09
CA ASP A 178 39.08 -34.98 23.07
C ASP A 178 40.31 -34.86 22.14
N GLU A 179 40.10 -34.29 20.94
CA GLU A 179 41.19 -33.95 20.02
C GLU A 179 42.18 -32.94 20.65
N TYR A 180 41.69 -31.95 21.39
CA TYR A 180 42.53 -30.98 22.12
C TYR A 180 43.40 -31.65 23.18
N GLU A 181 42.84 -32.55 24.00
CA GLU A 181 43.64 -33.29 25.00
C GLU A 181 44.68 -34.18 24.30
N THR A 182 44.34 -34.79 23.17
CA THR A 182 45.30 -35.52 22.33
C THR A 182 46.42 -34.60 21.84
N PHE A 183 46.11 -33.42 21.30
CA PHE A 183 47.13 -32.46 20.87
C PHE A 183 47.97 -31.90 22.02
N LYS A 184 47.38 -31.74 23.20
CA LYS A 184 48.08 -31.28 24.41
C LYS A 184 49.08 -32.31 24.90
N THR A 185 48.75 -33.60 24.87
CA THR A 185 49.73 -34.67 25.17
C THR A 185 50.84 -34.70 24.12
N ALA A 186 50.50 -34.62 22.83
CA ALA A 186 51.49 -34.57 21.75
C ALA A 186 52.41 -33.33 21.81
N GLU A 187 51.90 -32.17 22.22
CA GLU A 187 52.70 -30.98 22.47
C GLU A 187 53.65 -31.17 23.64
N ALA A 188 53.18 -31.75 24.76
CA ALA A 188 54.01 -32.01 25.93
C ALA A 188 55.17 -32.97 25.60
N ASP A 189 54.92 -33.97 24.75
CA ASP A 189 55.96 -34.89 24.28
C ASP A 189 56.96 -34.17 23.36
N LYS A 190 56.49 -33.39 22.38
CA LYS A 190 57.38 -32.57 21.52
C LYS A 190 58.19 -31.53 22.31
N GLU A 191 57.62 -30.96 23.37
CA GLU A 191 58.32 -30.03 24.24
C GLU A 191 59.46 -30.71 25.03
N ARG A 192 59.24 -31.96 25.48
CA ARG A 192 60.30 -32.79 26.07
C ARG A 192 61.39 -33.11 25.05
N ASP A 193 61.03 -33.45 23.82
CA ASP A 193 61.98 -33.74 22.74
C ASP A 193 62.84 -32.52 22.41
N VAL A 194 62.22 -31.34 22.21
CA VAL A 194 62.94 -30.08 21.97
C VAL A 194 63.86 -29.73 23.13
N LYS A 195 63.42 -29.91 24.40
CA LYS A 195 64.25 -29.64 25.58
C LYS A 195 65.48 -30.55 25.62
N THR A 196 65.29 -31.82 25.26
CA THR A 196 66.34 -32.85 25.22
C THR A 196 67.32 -32.62 24.07
N ALA A 197 66.82 -32.30 22.87
CA ALA A 197 67.67 -31.92 21.74
C ALA A 197 68.44 -30.63 22.02
N LYS A 198 67.82 -29.66 22.72
CA LYS A 198 68.48 -28.42 23.13
C LYS A 198 69.58 -28.67 24.17
N SER A 199 69.37 -29.56 25.15
CA SER A 199 70.43 -29.92 26.11
C SER A 199 71.59 -30.62 25.41
N TYR A 200 71.31 -31.58 24.52
CA TYR A 200 72.35 -32.26 23.75
C TYR A 200 73.11 -31.33 22.80
N ALA A 201 72.42 -30.42 22.12
CA ALA A 201 73.07 -29.41 21.27
C ALA A 201 73.95 -28.46 22.09
N LYS A 202 73.48 -28.05 23.28
CA LYS A 202 74.22 -27.19 24.21
C LYS A 202 75.45 -27.90 24.78
N GLU A 203 75.31 -29.11 25.34
CA GLU A 203 76.42 -29.91 25.87
C GLU A 203 77.50 -30.14 24.80
N ARG A 204 77.08 -30.38 23.55
CA ARG A 204 77.99 -30.56 22.43
C ARG A 204 78.71 -29.26 22.06
N ALA A 205 77.98 -28.15 21.99
CA ALA A 205 78.55 -26.83 21.73
C ALA A 205 79.56 -26.43 22.80
N GLU A 206 79.23 -26.61 24.09
CA GLU A 206 80.13 -26.38 25.23
C GLU A 206 81.35 -27.30 25.18
N PHE A 207 81.17 -28.58 24.79
CA PHE A 207 82.29 -29.49 24.59
C PHE A 207 83.22 -29.02 23.46
N MET A 208 82.69 -28.52 22.35
CA MET A 208 83.50 -27.99 21.25
C MET A 208 84.22 -26.70 21.63
N GLU A 209 83.56 -25.81 22.38
CA GLU A 209 84.18 -24.60 22.92
C GLU A 209 85.34 -24.96 23.87
N TYR A 210 85.10 -25.89 24.80
CA TYR A 210 86.13 -26.42 25.71
C TYR A 210 87.29 -27.08 24.95
N ALA A 211 86.99 -27.90 23.93
CA ALA A 211 88.01 -28.56 23.11
C ALA A 211 88.85 -27.55 22.30
N ALA A 212 88.21 -26.53 21.73
CA ALA A 212 88.87 -25.44 21.02
C ALA A 212 89.78 -24.62 21.95
N ASP A 213 89.32 -24.30 23.16
CA ASP A 213 90.10 -23.57 24.16
C ASP A 213 91.26 -24.38 24.72
N LYS A 214 91.09 -25.69 24.94
CA LYS A 214 92.17 -26.60 25.35
C LYS A 214 93.24 -26.71 24.26
N LEU A 215 92.83 -26.77 22.99
CA LEU A 215 93.75 -26.76 21.85
C LEU A 215 94.56 -25.45 21.78
N LYS A 216 93.91 -24.30 21.99
CA LYS A 216 94.58 -22.99 22.08
C LYS A 216 95.58 -22.90 23.23
N ARG A 217 95.27 -23.48 24.40
CA ARG A 217 96.18 -23.47 25.57
C ARG A 217 97.39 -24.39 25.42
N ASN A 218 97.27 -25.50 24.68
CA ASN A 218 98.34 -26.47 24.51
C ASN A 218 99.25 -26.20 23.28
N SER A 219 99.03 -25.12 22.52
CA SER A 219 99.89 -24.77 21.38
C SER A 219 101.08 -23.90 21.82
N PRO A 220 102.34 -24.35 21.64
CA PRO A 220 103.51 -23.51 21.85
C PRO A 220 103.62 -22.45 20.74
N SER A 221 104.05 -21.25 21.13
CA SER A 221 104.31 -20.12 20.24
C SER A 221 105.38 -20.48 19.19
N ARG A 222 104.97 -20.89 17.99
CA ARG A 222 105.69 -20.73 16.71
C ARG A 222 104.93 -21.39 15.57
N SER A 223 104.20 -20.59 14.79
CA SER A 223 104.01 -20.71 13.33
C SER A 223 102.76 -19.92 12.92
N ARG A 224 102.97 -18.74 12.35
CA ARG A 224 101.99 -18.06 11.48
C ARG A 224 102.15 -18.67 10.09
N ASN A 225 101.41 -19.72 9.77
CA ASN A 225 100.82 -19.98 8.44
C ASN A 225 100.12 -21.34 8.41
N SER A 226 98.91 -21.33 7.83
CA SER A 226 97.91 -22.41 7.74
C SER A 226 97.19 -22.76 9.05
N GLN A 227 96.19 -21.95 9.42
CA GLN A 227 95.15 -22.34 10.37
C GLN A 227 93.96 -22.91 9.60
N SER A 228 94.00 -24.17 9.18
CA SER A 228 92.78 -24.96 9.12
C SER A 228 92.54 -25.48 10.54
N ALA A 229 91.64 -24.82 11.26
CA ALA A 229 91.14 -25.37 12.53
C ALA A 229 90.63 -26.80 12.26
N PRO A 230 91.00 -27.82 13.05
CA PRO A 230 90.48 -29.17 12.84
C PRO A 230 88.95 -29.11 12.88
N THR A 231 88.34 -29.47 11.75
CA THR A 231 86.89 -29.46 11.50
C THR A 231 86.21 -30.63 12.22
N PHE A 232 86.60 -30.91 13.46
CA PHE A 232 86.08 -32.05 14.19
C PHE A 232 84.72 -31.68 14.81
N GLY A 233 83.65 -32.18 14.20
CA GLY A 233 82.29 -32.06 14.74
C GLY A 233 81.49 -30.81 14.34
N THR A 234 82.02 -29.91 13.50
CA THR A 234 81.26 -28.74 13.01
C THR A 234 80.08 -29.13 12.11
N ALA A 235 80.26 -30.17 11.27
CA ALA A 235 79.18 -30.75 10.48
C ALA A 235 78.12 -31.45 11.36
N ASP A 236 78.57 -32.24 12.35
CA ASP A 236 77.69 -32.90 13.36
C ASP A 236 76.89 -31.86 14.17
N LEU A 237 77.51 -30.74 14.57
CA LEU A 237 76.81 -29.61 15.17
C LEU A 237 75.79 -28.97 14.22
N GLY A 238 76.17 -28.76 12.96
CA GLY A 238 75.29 -28.20 11.93
C GLY A 238 74.04 -29.04 11.71
N TYR A 239 74.19 -30.36 11.57
CA TYR A 239 73.06 -31.30 11.46
C TYR A 239 72.19 -31.30 12.72
N ARG A 240 72.78 -31.24 13.92
CA ARG A 240 72.01 -31.15 15.18
C ARG A 240 71.29 -29.83 15.35
N LEU A 241 71.89 -28.73 14.91
CA LEU A 241 71.24 -27.42 14.93
C LEU A 241 70.06 -27.39 13.94
N GLN A 242 70.24 -27.99 12.76
CA GLN A 242 69.17 -28.16 11.77
C GLN A 242 68.04 -29.06 12.31
N GLU A 243 68.38 -30.16 13.00
CA GLU A 243 67.39 -31.04 13.64
C GLU A 243 66.68 -30.32 14.79
N LEU A 244 67.39 -29.54 15.60
CA LEU A 244 66.79 -28.70 16.64
C LEU A 244 65.82 -27.67 16.02
N GLN A 245 66.19 -27.03 14.91
CA GLN A 245 65.31 -26.12 14.18
C GLN A 245 64.06 -26.84 13.66
N ARG A 246 64.21 -28.06 13.13
CA ARG A 246 63.09 -28.90 12.69
C ARG A 246 62.14 -29.22 13.85
N GLN A 247 62.66 -29.66 14.98
CA GLN A 247 61.85 -29.99 16.16
C GLN A 247 61.15 -28.76 16.76
N VAL A 248 61.82 -27.60 16.78
CA VAL A 248 61.20 -26.33 17.20
C VAL A 248 60.06 -25.93 16.24
N ALA A 249 60.23 -26.12 14.93
CA ALA A 249 59.18 -25.87 13.95
C ALA A 249 58.00 -26.85 14.11
N GLU A 250 58.28 -28.13 14.36
CA GLU A 250 57.25 -29.16 14.61
C GLU A 250 56.48 -28.95 15.92
N LEU A 251 57.14 -28.40 16.95
CA LEU A 251 56.52 -27.95 18.20
C LEU A 251 55.64 -26.73 17.95
N ALA A 252 56.13 -25.72 17.21
CA ALA A 252 55.33 -24.55 16.85
C ALA A 252 54.08 -24.93 16.04
N ALA A 253 54.22 -25.88 15.10
CA ALA A 253 53.09 -26.44 14.35
C ALA A 253 52.11 -27.20 15.26
N ALA A 254 52.59 -27.99 16.22
CA ALA A 254 51.73 -28.68 17.18
C ALA A 254 50.95 -27.71 18.08
N LYS A 255 51.61 -26.65 18.56
CA LYS A 255 50.97 -25.55 19.32
C LYS A 255 49.89 -24.87 18.50
N ALA A 256 50.19 -24.53 17.24
CA ALA A 256 49.23 -23.92 16.33
C ALA A 256 48.03 -24.84 16.04
N LEU A 257 48.26 -26.15 15.85
CA LEU A 257 47.19 -27.13 15.65
C LEU A 257 46.29 -27.22 16.88
N LYS A 258 46.86 -27.32 18.08
CA LYS A 258 46.13 -27.34 19.36
C LYS A 258 45.25 -26.10 19.53
N GLU A 259 45.83 -24.92 19.33
CA GLU A 259 45.11 -23.64 19.44
C GLU A 259 44.00 -23.52 18.38
N SER A 260 44.26 -23.98 17.15
CA SER A 260 43.27 -23.96 16.07
C SER A 260 42.08 -24.90 16.31
N ALA A 261 42.31 -26.08 16.90
CA ALA A 261 41.26 -27.05 17.20
C ALA A 261 40.29 -26.49 18.26
N ALA A 262 40.83 -25.90 19.33
CA ALA A 262 40.03 -25.24 20.36
C ALA A 262 39.25 -24.04 19.81
N ALA A 263 39.87 -23.22 18.95
CA ALA A 263 39.22 -22.04 18.39
C ALA A 263 38.06 -22.39 17.44
N LYS A 264 38.21 -23.40 16.57
CA LYS A 264 37.20 -23.75 15.56
C LYS A 264 35.85 -24.12 16.17
N ALA A 265 35.84 -24.99 17.19
CA ALA A 265 34.61 -25.46 17.84
C ALA A 265 33.86 -24.30 18.52
N VAL A 266 34.59 -23.44 19.23
CA VAL A 266 34.05 -22.26 19.90
C VAL A 266 33.42 -21.30 18.87
N LEU A 267 34.14 -20.99 17.80
CA LEU A 267 33.65 -20.06 16.77
C LEU A 267 32.40 -20.57 16.06
N GLN A 268 32.34 -21.87 15.75
CA GLN A 268 31.15 -22.48 15.14
C GLN A 268 29.95 -22.44 16.08
N PHE A 269 30.14 -22.72 17.37
CA PHE A 269 29.06 -22.65 18.36
C PHE A 269 28.55 -21.20 18.52
N GLN A 270 29.44 -20.24 18.70
CA GLN A 270 29.09 -18.82 18.79
C GLN A 270 28.36 -18.32 17.54
N SER A 271 28.81 -18.75 16.36
CA SER A 271 28.19 -18.41 15.08
C SER A 271 26.73 -18.88 15.03
N GLN A 272 26.46 -20.10 15.49
CA GLN A 272 25.10 -20.62 15.46
C GLN A 272 24.19 -19.94 16.48
N ILE A 273 24.69 -19.62 17.69
CA ILE A 273 23.91 -18.84 18.68
C ILE A 273 23.48 -17.51 18.05
N LEU A 274 24.41 -16.80 17.39
CA LEU A 274 24.10 -15.56 16.70
C LEU A 274 23.09 -15.77 15.57
N ALA A 275 23.25 -16.81 14.75
CA ALA A 275 22.31 -17.13 13.69
C ALA A 275 20.89 -17.33 14.22
N PHE A 276 20.71 -18.08 15.32
CA PHE A 276 19.40 -18.27 15.93
C PHE A 276 18.77 -16.97 16.43
N VAL A 277 19.57 -16.05 17.00
CA VAL A 277 19.07 -14.72 17.41
C VAL A 277 18.60 -13.91 16.20
N LEU A 278 19.39 -13.89 15.12
CA LEU A 278 19.06 -13.14 13.90
C LEU A 278 17.84 -13.73 13.17
N GLU A 279 17.68 -15.05 13.19
CA GLU A 279 16.51 -15.78 12.66
C GLU A 279 15.27 -15.67 13.57
N ARG A 280 15.36 -14.97 14.72
CA ARG A 280 14.32 -14.87 15.75
C ARG A 280 13.89 -16.22 16.36
N LYS A 281 14.79 -17.20 16.36
CA LYS A 281 14.65 -18.50 17.04
C LYS A 281 15.19 -18.40 18.47
N PHE A 282 14.55 -17.55 19.28
CA PHE A 282 15.07 -17.16 20.60
C PHE A 282 15.15 -18.33 21.60
N GLN A 283 14.18 -19.23 21.56
CA GLN A 283 14.15 -20.46 22.35
C GLN A 283 15.42 -21.31 22.13
N GLN A 284 15.78 -21.54 20.87
CA GLN A 284 16.95 -22.32 20.48
C GLN A 284 18.25 -21.56 20.76
N ALA A 285 18.26 -20.24 20.56
CA ALA A 285 19.40 -19.39 20.93
C ALA A 285 19.73 -19.49 22.42
N GLN A 286 18.70 -19.45 23.29
CA GLN A 286 18.88 -19.60 24.73
C GLN A 286 19.39 -20.99 25.11
N ILE A 287 18.76 -22.07 24.62
CA ILE A 287 19.21 -23.45 24.91
C ILE A 287 20.66 -23.65 24.44
N ALA A 288 21.00 -23.17 23.25
CA ALA A 288 22.37 -23.21 22.73
C ALA A 288 23.35 -22.45 23.63
N ALA A 289 23.00 -21.24 24.09
CA ALA A 289 23.83 -20.47 25.01
C ALA A 289 24.02 -21.18 26.37
N MET A 290 22.98 -21.82 26.90
CA MET A 290 23.06 -22.61 28.13
C MET A 290 24.02 -23.80 27.98
N PHE A 291 23.94 -24.56 26.87
CA PHE A 291 24.93 -25.61 26.58
C PHE A 291 26.35 -25.04 26.43
N TYR A 292 26.48 -23.93 25.71
CA TYR A 292 27.76 -23.25 25.51
C TYR A 292 28.43 -22.89 26.85
N ARG A 293 27.67 -22.31 27.79
CA ARG A 293 28.16 -21.97 29.14
C ARG A 293 28.67 -23.18 29.91
N HIS A 294 27.97 -24.32 29.80
CA HIS A 294 28.35 -25.54 30.52
C HIS A 294 29.54 -26.28 29.90
N ILE A 295 29.69 -26.20 28.58
CA ILE A 295 30.80 -26.81 27.84
C ILE A 295 32.07 -25.96 27.96
N TYR A 296 31.95 -24.64 27.82
CA TYR A 296 33.05 -23.68 27.77
C TYR A 296 33.03 -22.78 29.03
N ARG A 297 33.49 -23.31 30.17
CA ARG A 297 33.60 -22.55 31.43
C ARG A 297 34.73 -21.49 31.35
N GLY A 298 34.51 -20.27 31.85
CA GLY A 298 35.53 -19.20 31.98
C GLY A 298 35.53 -18.12 30.89
N ASN A 299 36.61 -17.34 30.77
CA ASN A 299 36.84 -16.14 29.90
C ASN A 299 36.54 -16.29 28.39
N ALA A 300 35.97 -17.41 27.94
CA ALA A 300 35.53 -17.65 26.57
C ALA A 300 34.12 -17.11 26.26
N GLN A 301 33.60 -16.16 27.04
CA GLN A 301 32.29 -15.55 26.80
C GLN A 301 32.33 -14.40 25.78
N GLU A 302 33.51 -13.86 25.48
CA GLU A 302 33.66 -12.84 24.43
C GLU A 302 33.37 -13.44 23.06
N LEU A 303 32.46 -12.80 22.32
CA LEU A 303 32.09 -13.20 20.97
C LEU A 303 33.23 -12.81 20.01
N LYS A 304 33.80 -13.83 19.36
CA LYS A 304 34.88 -13.65 18.36
C LYS A 304 34.35 -13.60 16.93
N VAL A 305 33.10 -14.00 16.73
CA VAL A 305 32.40 -14.00 15.44
C VAL A 305 31.39 -12.86 15.37
N GLY A 306 31.00 -12.49 14.15
CA GLY A 306 29.76 -11.76 13.92
C GLY A 306 29.71 -10.33 14.47
N ARG A 307 30.86 -9.69 14.74
CA ARG A 307 30.92 -8.38 15.40
C ARG A 307 30.18 -7.29 14.62
N GLU A 308 30.24 -7.33 13.29
CA GLU A 308 29.51 -6.38 12.42
C GLU A 308 28.01 -6.61 12.52
N GLN A 309 27.56 -7.85 12.42
CA GLN A 309 26.15 -8.22 12.52
C GLN A 309 25.55 -7.86 13.89
N VAL A 310 26.32 -8.04 14.98
CA VAL A 310 25.87 -7.63 16.32
C VAL A 310 25.87 -6.10 16.48
N LYS A 311 26.81 -5.40 15.83
CA LYS A 311 26.82 -3.94 15.79
C LYS A 311 25.58 -3.39 15.05
N ASP A 312 25.21 -4.00 13.94
CA ASP A 312 23.99 -3.63 13.19
C ASP A 312 22.72 -3.93 13.98
N LEU A 313 22.70 -5.06 14.71
CA LEU A 313 21.60 -5.45 15.59
C LEU A 313 21.41 -4.47 16.76
N VAL A 314 22.47 -4.13 17.49
CA VAL A 314 22.38 -3.36 18.76
C VAL A 314 22.56 -1.85 18.54
N GLN A 315 23.05 -1.42 17.37
CA GLN A 315 23.30 -0.01 16.99
C GLN A 315 24.21 0.77 17.96
N VAL A 316 25.01 0.08 18.77
CA VAL A 316 25.95 0.68 19.73
C VAL A 316 27.39 0.38 19.31
N SER A 317 28.19 1.42 19.07
CA SER A 317 29.56 1.30 18.56
C SER A 317 30.59 0.76 19.57
N ASN A 318 30.33 0.86 20.89
CA ASN A 318 31.28 0.48 21.95
C ASN A 318 30.85 -0.78 22.73
N PHE A 319 30.00 -1.62 22.13
CA PHE A 319 29.52 -2.85 22.76
C PHE A 319 30.49 -4.01 22.48
N THR A 320 31.00 -4.67 23.51
CA THR A 320 31.71 -5.96 23.35
C THR A 320 30.65 -7.07 23.39
N PRO A 321 30.33 -7.69 22.23
CA PRO A 321 29.34 -8.74 22.22
C PRO A 321 29.84 -9.97 22.99
N THR A 322 28.98 -10.52 23.85
CA THR A 322 29.22 -11.77 24.58
C THR A 322 28.10 -12.77 24.30
N SER A 323 28.38 -14.06 24.47
CA SER A 323 27.34 -15.11 24.41
C SER A 323 26.24 -14.89 25.43
N ASP A 324 26.58 -14.45 26.65
CA ASP A 324 25.61 -14.11 27.69
C ASP A 324 24.69 -12.96 27.26
N ALA A 325 25.21 -11.97 26.53
CA ALA A 325 24.37 -10.88 26.04
C ALA A 325 23.38 -11.34 24.95
N LEU A 326 23.79 -12.28 24.08
CA LEU A 326 22.89 -12.90 23.10
C LEU A 326 21.81 -13.76 23.80
N GLU A 327 22.18 -14.48 24.87
CA GLU A 327 21.23 -15.21 25.73
C GLU A 327 20.21 -14.25 26.37
N MET A 328 20.65 -13.13 26.93
CA MET A 328 19.75 -12.12 27.53
C MET A 328 18.80 -11.51 26.49
N ILE A 329 19.27 -11.22 25.28
CA ILE A 329 18.41 -10.76 24.18
C ILE A 329 17.32 -11.78 23.88
N ALA A 330 17.68 -13.07 23.82
CA ALA A 330 16.74 -14.14 23.57
C ALA A 330 15.72 -14.31 24.72
N ILE A 331 16.17 -14.24 25.98
CA ILE A 331 15.29 -14.31 27.16
C ILE A 331 14.29 -13.15 27.17
N ASP A 332 14.78 -11.92 26.95
CA ASP A 332 13.93 -10.73 26.94
C ASP A 332 12.90 -10.79 25.80
N ALA A 333 13.30 -11.26 24.62
CA ALA A 333 12.40 -11.41 23.48
C ALA A 333 11.33 -12.49 23.75
N ARG A 334 11.73 -13.66 24.30
CA ARG A 334 10.78 -14.71 24.71
C ARG A 334 9.80 -14.23 25.76
N LYS A 335 10.27 -13.45 26.73
CA LYS A 335 9.41 -12.87 27.77
C LYS A 335 8.38 -11.92 27.14
N ASP A 336 8.80 -11.01 26.28
CA ASP A 336 7.89 -10.09 25.58
C ASP A 336 6.89 -10.85 24.70
N VAL A 337 7.31 -11.94 24.04
CA VAL A 337 6.40 -12.80 23.27
C VAL A 337 5.38 -13.48 24.19
N SER A 338 5.82 -13.99 25.34
CA SER A 338 4.92 -14.61 26.33
C SER A 338 3.93 -13.60 26.91
N ASP A 339 4.39 -12.41 27.30
CA ASP A 339 3.54 -11.33 27.82
C ASP A 339 2.59 -10.81 26.73
N GLY A 340 3.06 -10.72 25.49
CA GLY A 340 2.27 -10.39 24.30
C GLY A 340 1.14 -11.39 24.07
N MET A 341 1.45 -12.69 24.08
CA MET A 341 0.43 -13.74 23.93
C MET A 341 -0.57 -13.78 25.08
N ALA A 342 -0.14 -13.56 26.32
CA ALA A 342 -1.04 -13.44 27.46
C ALA A 342 -1.99 -12.23 27.30
N ALA A 343 -1.50 -11.12 26.74
CA ALA A 343 -2.35 -9.97 26.39
C ALA A 343 -3.33 -10.30 25.25
N VAL A 344 -2.91 -11.03 24.21
CA VAL A 344 -3.80 -11.51 23.14
C VAL A 344 -4.95 -12.33 23.71
N GLU A 345 -4.65 -13.31 24.55
CA GLU A 345 -5.68 -14.14 25.19
C GLU A 345 -6.64 -13.30 26.03
N THR A 346 -6.11 -12.39 26.85
CA THR A 346 -6.90 -11.52 27.70
C THR A 346 -7.83 -10.60 26.88
N LEU A 347 -7.34 -9.99 25.80
CA LEU A 347 -8.12 -9.11 24.93
C LEU A 347 -9.20 -9.90 24.19
N TYR A 348 -8.83 -11.06 23.66
CA TYR A 348 -9.78 -11.94 22.96
C TYR A 348 -10.92 -12.36 23.89
N ASP A 349 -10.60 -12.77 25.11
CA ASP A 349 -11.59 -13.27 26.09
C ASP A 349 -12.48 -12.13 26.64
N LYS A 350 -12.00 -10.90 26.65
CA LYS A 350 -12.81 -9.69 26.94
C LYS A 350 -13.75 -9.30 25.80
N GLY A 351 -13.53 -9.82 24.59
CA GLY A 351 -14.27 -9.45 23.39
C GLY A 351 -13.62 -8.34 22.56
N ASP A 352 -12.47 -7.81 22.99
CA ASP A 352 -11.66 -6.83 22.27
C ASP A 352 -10.81 -7.52 21.19
N ARG A 353 -11.50 -8.15 20.23
CA ARG A 353 -10.91 -9.07 19.26
C ARG A 353 -10.08 -8.35 18.21
N TYR A 354 -10.38 -7.10 17.91
CA TYR A 354 -9.58 -6.32 16.98
C TYR A 354 -8.25 -5.92 17.63
N ALA A 355 -8.26 -5.43 18.86
CA ALA A 355 -7.03 -5.19 19.63
C ALA A 355 -6.22 -6.48 19.84
N ALA A 356 -6.89 -7.62 20.05
CA ALA A 356 -6.23 -8.92 20.12
C ALA A 356 -5.52 -9.29 18.80
N LEU A 357 -6.12 -8.98 17.64
CA LEU A 357 -5.50 -9.18 16.32
C LEU A 357 -4.26 -8.30 16.15
N GLU A 358 -4.34 -7.02 16.49
CA GLU A 358 -3.20 -6.09 16.40
C GLU A 358 -2.05 -6.55 17.28
N ARG A 359 -2.33 -6.89 18.55
CA ARG A 359 -1.31 -7.42 19.47
C ARG A 359 -0.74 -8.76 19.02
N LEU A 360 -1.55 -9.62 18.40
CA LEU A 360 -1.09 -10.90 17.86
C LEU A 360 -0.12 -10.70 16.70
N LEU A 361 -0.40 -9.74 15.81
CA LEU A 361 0.50 -9.37 14.72
C LEU A 361 1.84 -8.85 15.26
N GLU A 362 1.82 -7.91 16.21
CA GLU A 362 3.03 -7.39 16.87
C GLU A 362 3.87 -8.52 17.48
N THR A 363 3.21 -9.41 18.21
CA THR A 363 3.85 -10.55 18.88
C THR A 363 4.43 -11.54 17.87
N PHE A 364 3.73 -11.77 16.76
CA PHE A 364 4.17 -12.65 15.68
C PHE A 364 5.42 -12.11 14.96
N LEU A 365 5.50 -10.79 14.72
CA LEU A 365 6.66 -10.17 14.07
C LEU A 365 7.96 -10.41 14.85
N LEU A 366 7.87 -10.34 16.19
CA LEU A 366 8.99 -10.66 17.06
C LEU A 366 9.21 -12.17 17.16
N GLY A 367 8.17 -12.94 17.44
CA GLY A 367 8.25 -14.34 17.88
C GLY A 367 7.84 -15.40 16.89
N GLU A 368 7.87 -15.18 15.57
CA GLU A 368 7.34 -16.09 14.53
C GLU A 368 7.59 -17.60 14.76
N HIS A 369 8.75 -17.99 15.31
CA HIS A 369 9.15 -19.38 15.56
C HIS A 369 8.93 -19.86 17.01
N ASP A 370 8.28 -19.06 17.85
CA ASP A 370 8.04 -19.37 19.26
C ASP A 370 6.85 -20.33 19.44
N VAL A 371 7.02 -21.29 20.34
CA VAL A 371 6.02 -22.32 20.65
C VAL A 371 4.73 -21.71 21.21
N LYS A 372 4.82 -20.58 21.93
CA LYS A 372 3.65 -19.89 22.50
C LYS A 372 2.65 -19.45 21.45
N LEU A 373 3.12 -19.06 20.26
CA LEU A 373 2.25 -18.73 19.13
C LEU A 373 1.62 -20.01 18.55
N ALA A 374 2.39 -21.08 18.40
CA ALA A 374 1.89 -22.33 17.82
C ALA A 374 0.77 -22.99 18.67
N VAL A 375 0.87 -22.91 20.00
CA VAL A 375 -0.13 -23.43 20.96
C VAL A 375 -1.44 -22.64 20.92
N PHE A 376 -1.45 -21.42 20.39
CA PHE A 376 -2.65 -20.58 20.39
C PHE A 376 -3.83 -21.29 19.68
N PRO A 377 -5.03 -21.35 20.28
CA PRO A 377 -6.13 -22.18 19.78
C PRO A 377 -6.52 -21.87 18.33
N SER A 378 -6.68 -22.91 17.52
CA SER A 378 -7.06 -22.78 16.10
C SER A 378 -8.42 -22.10 15.92
N GLU A 379 -9.37 -22.33 16.83
CA GLU A 379 -10.69 -21.68 16.80
C GLU A 379 -10.57 -20.16 16.97
N LYS A 380 -9.74 -19.71 17.93
CA LYS A 380 -9.47 -18.28 18.14
C LYS A 380 -8.75 -17.69 16.93
N ARG A 381 -7.78 -18.40 16.35
CA ARG A 381 -7.09 -17.99 15.11
C ARG A 381 -8.04 -17.82 13.94
N GLU A 382 -9.00 -18.71 13.75
CA GLU A 382 -9.96 -18.62 12.64
C GLU A 382 -10.89 -17.40 12.78
N VAL A 383 -11.29 -17.03 14.00
CA VAL A 383 -12.04 -15.77 14.23
C VAL A 383 -11.18 -14.55 13.89
N LEU A 384 -9.94 -14.51 14.39
CA LEU A 384 -9.00 -13.42 14.09
C LEU A 384 -8.67 -13.35 12.59
N ARG A 385 -8.58 -14.50 11.92
CA ARG A 385 -8.40 -14.61 10.46
C ARG A 385 -9.54 -13.99 9.68
N LYS A 386 -10.80 -14.21 10.10
CA LYS A 386 -11.96 -13.59 9.46
C LYS A 386 -11.92 -12.07 9.57
N ILE A 387 -11.58 -11.56 10.76
CA ILE A 387 -11.39 -10.11 10.98
C ILE A 387 -10.28 -9.58 10.07
N TYR A 388 -9.12 -10.26 10.07
CA TYR A 388 -7.97 -9.90 9.24
C TYR A 388 -8.31 -9.84 7.75
N LYS A 389 -8.94 -10.90 7.21
CA LYS A 389 -9.35 -10.97 5.80
C LYS A 389 -10.34 -9.87 5.44
N ARG A 390 -11.36 -9.66 6.29
CA ARG A 390 -12.36 -8.61 6.06
C ARG A 390 -11.72 -7.22 6.10
N ALA A 391 -10.77 -6.96 6.98
CA ALA A 391 -10.04 -5.71 6.99
C ALA A 391 -9.23 -5.49 5.70
N THR A 392 -8.59 -6.54 5.17
CA THR A 392 -7.94 -6.49 3.85
C THR A 392 -8.94 -6.23 2.72
N THR A 393 -10.09 -6.92 2.71
CA THR A 393 -11.15 -6.69 1.72
C THR A 393 -11.70 -5.25 1.80
N ALA A 394 -11.91 -4.72 3.01
CA ALA A 394 -12.33 -3.33 3.18
C ALA A 394 -11.30 -2.34 2.57
N LYS A 395 -10.01 -2.65 2.64
CA LYS A 395 -8.97 -1.87 1.96
C LYS A 395 -9.12 -1.94 0.45
N GLU A 396 -9.21 -3.15 -0.11
CA GLU A 396 -9.33 -3.34 -1.56
C GLU A 396 -10.56 -2.62 -2.14
N LEU A 397 -11.69 -2.67 -1.41
CA LEU A 397 -12.90 -1.95 -1.76
C LEU A 397 -12.72 -0.43 -1.66
N ALA A 398 -12.04 0.05 -0.63
CA ALA A 398 -11.77 1.47 -0.46
C ALA A 398 -10.80 2.01 -1.55
N ASP A 399 -9.81 1.22 -1.94
CA ASP A 399 -8.88 1.52 -3.05
C ASP A 399 -9.63 1.54 -4.40
N ALA A 400 -10.59 0.64 -4.56
CA ALA A 400 -11.53 0.63 -5.69
C ALA A 400 -12.63 1.71 -5.61
N LYS A 401 -12.71 2.47 -4.50
CA LYS A 401 -13.75 3.47 -4.20
C LYS A 401 -15.17 2.89 -4.20
N ASP A 402 -15.31 1.61 -3.87
CA ASP A 402 -16.59 0.97 -3.60
C ASP A 402 -17.02 1.22 -2.15
N TRP A 403 -17.53 2.43 -1.91
CA TRP A 403 -17.95 2.87 -0.59
C TRP A 403 -19.06 2.03 0.02
N GLY A 404 -20.01 1.55 -0.80
CA GLY A 404 -21.10 0.68 -0.34
C GLY A 404 -20.58 -0.66 0.16
N GLY A 405 -19.65 -1.28 -0.58
CA GLY A 405 -18.97 -2.49 -0.14
C GLY A 405 -18.16 -2.27 1.14
N VAL A 406 -17.49 -1.12 1.28
CA VAL A 406 -16.78 -0.78 2.53
C VAL A 406 -17.74 -0.71 3.72
N GLU A 407 -18.91 -0.08 3.59
CA GLU A 407 -19.89 -0.02 4.68
C GLU A 407 -20.36 -1.42 5.11
N GLU A 408 -20.64 -2.30 4.16
CA GLU A 408 -21.05 -3.69 4.42
C GLU A 408 -19.96 -4.47 5.18
N VAL A 409 -18.72 -4.44 4.66
CA VAL A 409 -17.60 -5.16 5.27
C VAL A 409 -17.24 -4.58 6.65
N VAL A 410 -17.36 -3.27 6.85
CA VAL A 410 -17.16 -2.65 8.17
C VAL A 410 -18.23 -3.09 9.17
N GLY A 411 -19.50 -3.21 8.74
CA GLY A 411 -20.57 -3.77 9.57
C GLY A 411 -20.30 -5.24 9.95
N GLU A 412 -19.83 -6.01 8.98
CA GLU A 412 -19.40 -7.40 9.14
C GLU A 412 -18.24 -7.58 10.12
N ILE A 413 -17.24 -6.67 10.10
CA ILE A 413 -16.13 -6.68 11.07
C ILE A 413 -16.64 -6.29 12.45
N SER A 414 -17.47 -5.25 12.55
CA SER A 414 -18.03 -4.77 13.82
C SER A 414 -18.86 -5.84 14.55
N ALA A 415 -19.51 -6.73 13.79
CA ALA A 415 -20.22 -7.89 14.35
C ALA A 415 -19.27 -8.95 14.93
N LEU A 416 -18.06 -9.09 14.37
CA LEU A 416 -17.03 -10.01 14.84
C LEU A 416 -16.18 -9.41 15.97
N ALA A 417 -15.89 -8.12 15.91
CA ALA A 417 -15.03 -7.38 16.82
C ALA A 417 -15.70 -6.04 17.19
N PRO A 418 -16.40 -5.95 18.33
CA PRO A 418 -17.12 -4.74 18.75
C PRO A 418 -16.22 -3.53 19.01
N ASP A 419 -14.94 -3.77 19.33
CA ASP A 419 -13.91 -2.76 19.59
C ASP A 419 -13.34 -2.12 18.31
N PHE A 420 -13.73 -2.64 17.14
CA PHE A 420 -13.30 -2.13 15.84
C PHE A 420 -13.68 -0.65 15.63
N PRO A 421 -12.79 0.21 15.10
CA PRO A 421 -13.02 1.65 14.95
C PRO A 421 -13.94 2.01 13.76
N ALA A 422 -15.08 1.32 13.62
CA ALA A 422 -16.04 1.46 12.54
C ALA A 422 -16.49 2.91 12.30
N ARG A 423 -16.72 3.67 13.39
CA ARG A 423 -17.22 5.05 13.31
C ARG A 423 -16.28 5.98 12.54
N GLU A 424 -14.96 5.81 12.71
CA GLU A 424 -13.97 6.62 12.01
C GLU A 424 -14.01 6.34 10.50
N ILE A 425 -14.12 5.07 10.13
CA ILE A 425 -14.17 4.61 8.73
C ILE A 425 -15.45 5.09 8.06
N LEU A 426 -16.60 4.80 8.67
CA LEU A 426 -17.91 5.17 8.13
C LEU A 426 -18.07 6.70 8.01
N SER A 427 -17.47 7.48 8.89
CA SER A 427 -17.46 8.95 8.76
C SER A 427 -16.74 9.41 7.49
N LYS A 428 -15.60 8.80 7.16
CA LYS A 428 -14.84 9.09 5.95
C LYS A 428 -15.59 8.63 4.70
N VAL A 429 -16.14 7.42 4.73
CA VAL A 429 -17.00 6.87 3.66
C VAL A 429 -18.15 7.83 3.35
N LYS A 430 -18.94 8.20 4.36
CA LYS A 430 -20.04 9.17 4.22
C LYS A 430 -19.59 10.54 3.75
N THR A 431 -18.37 10.95 4.05
CA THR A 431 -17.81 12.21 3.55
C THR A 431 -17.50 12.12 2.05
N ALA A 432 -16.94 11.00 1.59
CA ALA A 432 -16.67 10.74 0.18
C ALA A 432 -17.96 10.62 -0.63
N GLU A 433 -18.95 9.88 -0.12
CA GLU A 433 -20.29 9.76 -0.72
C GLU A 433 -20.96 11.13 -0.88
N ARG A 434 -21.05 11.91 0.21
CA ARG A 434 -21.61 13.27 0.16
C ARG A 434 -20.87 14.18 -0.81
N ALA A 435 -19.55 14.06 -0.91
CA ALA A 435 -18.78 14.85 -1.86
C ALA A 435 -19.11 14.49 -3.32
N SER A 436 -19.32 13.21 -3.62
CA SER A 436 -19.81 12.74 -4.91
C SER A 436 -21.24 13.24 -5.19
N ASP A 437 -22.14 13.11 -4.21
CA ASP A 437 -23.53 13.57 -4.32
C ASP A 437 -23.63 15.07 -4.55
N MET A 438 -22.80 15.87 -3.87
CA MET A 438 -22.73 17.31 -4.09
C MET A 438 -22.26 17.65 -5.52
N ALA A 439 -21.31 16.89 -6.05
CA ALA A 439 -20.89 17.05 -7.45
C ALA A 439 -22.02 16.67 -8.42
N LEU A 440 -22.81 15.63 -8.12
CA LEU A 440 -24.01 15.30 -8.91
C LEU A 440 -25.09 16.38 -8.84
N ILE A 441 -25.34 16.96 -7.67
CA ILE A 441 -26.29 18.08 -7.53
C ILE A 441 -25.84 19.27 -8.37
N ALA A 442 -24.53 19.59 -8.36
CA ALA A 442 -23.97 20.63 -9.21
C ALA A 442 -24.13 20.30 -10.70
N ALA A 443 -23.94 19.05 -11.12
CA ALA A 443 -24.19 18.60 -12.49
C ALA A 443 -25.67 18.74 -12.88
N LYS A 444 -26.61 18.35 -12.00
CA LYS A 444 -28.05 18.54 -12.22
C LYS A 444 -28.43 20.01 -12.38
N GLN A 445 -27.85 20.88 -11.54
CA GLN A 445 -28.07 22.32 -11.64
C GLN A 445 -27.53 22.88 -12.96
N ALA A 446 -26.32 22.48 -13.36
CA ALA A 446 -25.72 22.87 -14.65
C ALA A 446 -26.56 22.38 -15.84
N ALA A 447 -27.12 21.17 -15.76
CA ALA A 447 -28.00 20.63 -16.81
C ALA A 447 -29.29 21.45 -16.96
N ALA A 448 -29.91 21.87 -15.85
CA ALA A 448 -31.14 22.67 -15.87
C ALA A 448 -30.95 24.04 -16.55
N ILE A 449 -29.76 24.64 -16.41
CA ILE A 449 -29.43 25.92 -17.04
C ILE A 449 -28.86 25.76 -18.46
N GLY A 450 -28.54 24.53 -18.90
CA GLY A 450 -28.00 24.24 -20.24
C GLY A 450 -26.48 24.36 -20.36
N ALA A 451 -25.73 24.37 -19.25
CA ALA A 451 -24.29 24.49 -19.22
C ALA A 451 -23.59 23.13 -19.38
N ALA A 452 -23.50 22.63 -20.63
CA ALA A 452 -23.02 21.29 -20.93
C ALA A 452 -21.59 20.99 -20.42
N ASP A 453 -20.68 21.96 -20.50
CA ASP A 453 -19.29 21.79 -20.04
C ASP A 453 -19.21 21.60 -18.52
N ASP A 454 -20.03 22.33 -17.76
CA ASP A 454 -20.11 22.20 -16.30
C ASP A 454 -20.78 20.89 -15.88
N VAL A 455 -21.72 20.37 -16.67
CA VAL A 455 -22.28 19.02 -16.45
C VAL A 455 -21.17 17.98 -16.54
N LYS A 456 -20.40 17.99 -17.63
CA LYS A 456 -19.33 17.01 -17.86
C LYS A 456 -18.29 17.07 -16.73
N LYS A 457 -17.82 18.27 -16.39
CA LYS A 457 -16.82 18.47 -15.32
C LYS A 457 -17.29 17.96 -13.96
N ASN A 458 -18.52 18.26 -13.57
CA ASN A 458 -19.06 17.84 -12.29
C ASN A 458 -19.38 16.33 -12.26
N MET A 459 -19.81 15.75 -13.38
CA MET A 459 -19.99 14.30 -13.53
C MET A 459 -18.66 13.54 -13.44
N GLU A 460 -17.61 14.03 -14.10
CA GLU A 460 -16.26 13.45 -13.98
C GLU A 460 -15.77 13.49 -12.53
N ARG A 461 -16.01 14.60 -11.82
CA ARG A 461 -15.69 14.72 -10.39
C ARG A 461 -16.49 13.74 -9.53
N ALA A 462 -17.79 13.60 -9.77
CA ALA A 462 -18.63 12.64 -9.05
C ALA A 462 -18.16 11.19 -9.25
N ALA A 463 -17.87 10.81 -10.50
CA ALA A 463 -17.36 9.49 -10.86
C ALA A 463 -15.96 9.22 -10.30
N LEU A 464 -15.09 10.23 -10.23
CA LEU A 464 -13.76 10.09 -9.63
C LEU A 464 -13.84 9.88 -8.12
N LEU A 465 -14.81 10.48 -7.43
CA LEU A 465 -14.99 10.33 -5.99
C LEU A 465 -15.70 9.03 -5.61
N TRP A 466 -16.72 8.64 -6.37
CA TRP A 466 -17.47 7.40 -6.17
C TRP A 466 -17.97 6.87 -7.52
N PRO A 467 -17.21 5.97 -8.16
CA PRO A 467 -17.54 5.46 -9.49
C PRO A 467 -18.88 4.73 -9.56
N LEU A 468 -19.21 4.02 -8.47
CA LEU A 468 -20.43 3.21 -8.34
C LEU A 468 -21.59 3.99 -7.69
N ASN A 469 -21.57 5.33 -7.70
CA ASN A 469 -22.66 6.12 -7.16
C ASN A 469 -23.96 5.84 -7.95
N PRO A 470 -25.03 5.30 -7.33
CA PRO A 470 -26.32 5.04 -8.01
C PRO A 470 -26.96 6.32 -8.55
N GLY A 471 -26.64 7.47 -7.95
CA GLY A 471 -27.02 8.80 -8.42
C GLY A 471 -26.53 9.11 -9.84
N ILE A 472 -25.35 8.61 -10.24
CA ILE A 472 -24.80 8.79 -11.61
C ILE A 472 -25.71 8.11 -12.64
N GLN A 473 -26.10 6.85 -12.39
CA GLN A 473 -27.00 6.12 -13.29
C GLN A 473 -28.36 6.81 -13.39
N SER A 474 -28.96 7.16 -12.24
CA SER A 474 -30.25 7.86 -12.23
C SER A 474 -30.20 9.18 -13.01
N PHE A 475 -29.11 9.95 -12.90
CA PHE A 475 -28.94 11.19 -13.65
C PHE A 475 -28.78 10.95 -15.16
N ASN A 476 -28.04 9.92 -15.56
CA ASN A 476 -27.90 9.57 -16.97
C ASN A 476 -29.26 9.17 -17.58
N ASP A 477 -30.07 8.41 -16.84
CA ASP A 477 -31.43 8.04 -17.27
C ASP A 477 -32.36 9.26 -17.36
N GLU A 478 -32.30 10.17 -16.39
CA GLU A 478 -33.01 11.47 -16.42
C GLU A 478 -32.60 12.27 -17.67
N LEU A 479 -31.30 12.35 -17.97
CA LEU A 479 -30.76 13.13 -19.09
C LEU A 479 -31.15 12.52 -20.45
N LEU A 480 -31.18 11.19 -20.54
CA LEU A 480 -31.71 10.48 -21.71
C LEU A 480 -33.22 10.70 -21.87
N GLY A 481 -33.97 10.69 -20.77
CA GLY A 481 -35.41 11.00 -20.74
C GLY A 481 -35.71 12.41 -21.24
N LEU A 482 -34.97 13.41 -20.74
CA LEU A 482 -35.03 14.80 -21.20
C LEU A 482 -34.72 14.91 -22.70
N THR A 483 -33.66 14.26 -23.17
CA THR A 483 -33.27 14.28 -24.58
C THR A 483 -34.33 13.65 -25.49
N LYS A 484 -34.93 12.52 -25.07
CA LYS A 484 -36.05 11.90 -25.79
C LYS A 484 -37.27 12.82 -25.82
N GLY A 485 -37.62 13.46 -24.71
CA GLY A 485 -38.68 14.46 -24.64
C GLY A 485 -38.44 15.61 -25.62
N ILE A 486 -37.27 16.24 -25.56
CA ILE A 486 -36.88 17.32 -26.48
C ILE A 486 -36.98 16.86 -27.94
N SER A 487 -36.43 15.69 -28.29
CA SER A 487 -36.49 15.18 -29.67
C SER A 487 -37.93 14.91 -30.16
N THR A 488 -38.82 14.53 -29.25
CA THR A 488 -40.24 14.29 -29.56
C THR A 488 -40.94 15.61 -29.83
N TYR A 489 -40.72 16.64 -29.01
CA TYR A 489 -41.27 17.97 -29.23
C TYR A 489 -40.68 18.66 -30.46
N VAL A 490 -39.39 18.44 -30.78
CA VAL A 490 -38.79 18.93 -32.03
C VAL A 490 -39.47 18.30 -33.24
N LYS A 491 -39.64 16.97 -33.27
CA LYS A 491 -40.34 16.27 -34.36
C LYS A 491 -41.80 16.71 -34.47
N LYS A 492 -42.51 16.77 -33.34
CA LYS A 492 -43.92 17.17 -33.29
C LYS A 492 -44.10 18.60 -33.78
N PHE A 493 -43.20 19.51 -33.41
CA PHE A 493 -43.22 20.89 -33.91
C PHE A 493 -42.99 20.96 -35.41
N ASP A 494 -41.96 20.27 -35.92
CA ASP A 494 -41.65 20.27 -37.36
C ASP A 494 -42.81 19.65 -38.17
N GLU A 495 -43.42 18.55 -37.70
CA GLU A 495 -44.61 17.93 -38.32
C GLU A 495 -45.85 18.85 -38.30
N ASN A 496 -46.13 19.50 -37.17
CA ASN A 496 -47.25 20.44 -37.06
C ASN A 496 -47.03 21.68 -37.92
N LEU A 497 -45.78 22.13 -38.06
CA LEU A 497 -45.40 23.25 -38.92
C LEU A 497 -45.60 22.88 -40.40
N GLU A 498 -45.21 21.67 -40.82
CA GLU A 498 -45.42 21.16 -42.18
C GLU A 498 -46.91 21.00 -42.52
N ARG A 499 -47.72 20.55 -41.55
CA ARG A 499 -49.17 20.38 -41.72
C ARG A 499 -49.96 21.70 -41.66
N GLY A 500 -49.33 22.81 -41.25
CA GLY A 500 -50.01 24.09 -41.05
C GLY A 500 -50.89 24.15 -39.80
N ASN A 501 -50.71 23.24 -38.84
CA ASN A 501 -51.47 23.18 -37.60
C ASN A 501 -50.95 24.19 -36.57
N LEU A 502 -51.03 25.49 -36.90
CA LEU A 502 -50.44 26.54 -36.07
C LEU A 502 -51.13 26.66 -34.70
N ARG A 503 -52.43 26.32 -34.62
CA ARG A 503 -53.21 26.32 -33.36
C ARG A 503 -52.70 25.29 -32.35
N ASP A 504 -52.42 24.07 -32.80
CA ASP A 504 -51.85 23.02 -31.96
C ASP A 504 -50.44 23.41 -31.47
N ILE A 505 -49.71 24.20 -32.25
CA ILE A 505 -48.41 24.77 -31.84
C ILE A 505 -48.58 25.84 -30.75
N MET A 506 -49.62 26.67 -30.85
CA MET A 506 -49.92 27.71 -29.85
C MET A 506 -50.37 27.12 -28.52
N ASP A 507 -51.23 26.10 -28.55
CA ASP A 507 -51.77 25.46 -27.34
C ASP A 507 -50.66 24.82 -26.49
N GLU A 508 -49.60 24.30 -27.13
CA GLU A 508 -48.42 23.71 -26.48
C GLU A 508 -47.17 24.62 -26.56
N ALA A 509 -47.36 25.92 -26.76
CA ALA A 509 -46.26 26.88 -26.88
C ALA A 509 -45.30 26.90 -25.68
N PRO A 510 -45.76 26.77 -24.40
CA PRO A 510 -44.86 26.66 -23.26
C PRO A 510 -43.90 25.45 -23.35
N GLU A 511 -44.41 24.30 -23.77
CA GLU A 511 -43.69 23.04 -23.89
C GLU A 511 -42.64 23.11 -25.02
N TYR A 512 -43.00 23.67 -26.17
CA TYR A 512 -42.06 23.96 -27.25
C TYR A 512 -41.00 25.00 -26.83
N GLY A 513 -41.38 25.99 -26.03
CA GLY A 513 -40.47 27.01 -25.51
C GLY A 513 -39.35 26.42 -24.63
N ILE A 514 -39.68 25.40 -23.83
CA ILE A 514 -38.70 24.65 -23.03
C ILE A 514 -37.80 23.81 -23.95
N ALA A 515 -38.37 23.13 -24.94
CA ALA A 515 -37.62 22.27 -25.86
C ALA A 515 -36.61 23.05 -26.74
N PHE A 516 -36.93 24.29 -27.13
CA PHE A 516 -36.08 25.11 -28.02
C PHE A 516 -35.13 26.06 -27.29
N LYS A 517 -34.93 25.91 -25.98
CA LYS A 517 -34.03 26.77 -25.18
C LYS A 517 -32.62 26.86 -25.78
N ASN A 518 -32.14 25.78 -26.40
CA ASN A 518 -30.82 25.69 -27.05
C ASN A 518 -30.90 25.68 -28.60
N ASP A 519 -32.08 25.92 -29.18
CA ASP A 519 -32.29 26.00 -30.64
C ASP A 519 -32.85 27.39 -31.01
N PRO A 520 -31.98 28.36 -31.30
CA PRO A 520 -32.40 29.74 -31.53
C PRO A 520 -33.25 29.92 -32.80
N GLU A 521 -33.11 29.04 -33.79
CA GLU A 521 -33.86 29.15 -35.05
C GLU A 521 -35.32 28.72 -34.86
N ARG A 522 -35.57 27.56 -34.25
CA ARG A 522 -36.93 27.09 -33.96
C ARG A 522 -37.61 27.96 -32.90
N ALA A 523 -36.87 28.44 -31.90
CA ALA A 523 -37.38 29.39 -30.91
C ALA A 523 -37.85 30.72 -31.53
N LYS A 524 -37.23 31.16 -32.64
CA LYS A 524 -37.68 32.35 -33.38
C LYS A 524 -38.98 32.06 -34.14
N LYS A 525 -39.05 30.93 -34.85
CA LYS A 525 -40.28 30.50 -35.57
C LYS A 525 -41.47 30.35 -34.63
N LEU A 526 -41.28 29.72 -33.47
CA LEU A 526 -42.32 29.59 -32.45
C LEU A 526 -42.85 30.97 -32.02
N ARG A 527 -41.96 31.93 -31.75
CA ARG A 527 -42.34 33.30 -31.38
C ARG A 527 -43.17 33.98 -32.48
N GLU A 528 -42.76 33.84 -33.74
CA GLU A 528 -43.52 34.40 -34.88
C GLU A 528 -44.93 33.80 -34.99
N ILE A 529 -45.09 32.49 -34.77
CA ILE A 529 -46.39 31.80 -34.79
C ILE A 529 -47.28 32.27 -33.63
N VAL A 530 -46.73 32.33 -32.42
CA VAL A 530 -47.45 32.80 -31.21
C VAL A 530 -47.98 34.22 -31.42
N VAL A 531 -47.16 35.13 -31.97
CA VAL A 531 -47.58 36.51 -32.27
C VAL A 531 -48.68 36.53 -33.32
N LYS A 532 -48.55 35.77 -34.40
CA LYS A 532 -49.57 35.71 -35.47
C LYS A 532 -50.93 35.23 -34.94
N ILE A 533 -50.96 34.12 -34.19
CA ILE A 533 -52.22 33.58 -33.65
C ILE A 533 -52.81 34.49 -32.59
N SER A 534 -51.99 35.04 -31.68
CA SER A 534 -52.47 35.99 -30.68
C SER A 534 -53.10 37.23 -31.31
N GLN A 535 -52.56 37.70 -32.44
CA GLN A 535 -53.13 38.81 -33.20
C GLN A 535 -54.48 38.43 -33.81
N ILE A 536 -54.61 37.23 -34.38
CA ILE A 536 -55.87 36.70 -34.91
C ILE A 536 -56.92 36.58 -33.79
N ASP A 537 -56.55 36.02 -32.64
CA ASP A 537 -57.46 35.85 -31.50
C ASP A 537 -57.94 37.18 -30.93
N SER A 538 -57.06 38.18 -30.85
CA SER A 538 -57.44 39.53 -30.46
C SER A 538 -58.48 40.13 -31.42
N LEU A 539 -58.30 39.93 -32.74
CA LEU A 539 -59.27 40.40 -33.74
C LEU A 539 -60.58 39.63 -33.67
N ILE A 540 -60.56 38.32 -33.45
CA ILE A 540 -61.77 37.50 -33.25
C ILE A 540 -62.52 37.97 -32.00
N ALA A 541 -61.82 38.25 -30.90
CA ALA A 541 -62.43 38.74 -29.67
C ALA A 541 -63.07 40.12 -29.87
N GLN A 542 -62.36 41.04 -30.55
CA GLN A 542 -62.89 42.35 -30.92
C GLN A 542 -64.15 42.21 -31.79
N ALA A 543 -64.12 41.35 -32.81
CA ALA A 543 -65.28 41.09 -33.65
C ALA A 543 -66.48 40.54 -32.84
N ALA A 544 -66.24 39.63 -31.90
CA ALA A 544 -67.28 39.09 -31.02
C ALA A 544 -67.90 40.16 -30.11
N GLU A 545 -67.13 41.15 -29.65
CA GLU A 545 -67.66 42.29 -28.89
C GLU A 545 -68.56 43.19 -29.76
N PHE A 546 -68.18 43.45 -31.01
CA PHE A 546 -69.04 44.20 -31.95
C PHE A 546 -70.30 43.43 -32.36
N GLU A 547 -70.23 42.09 -32.42
CA GLU A 547 -71.39 41.21 -32.60
C GLU A 547 -72.36 41.36 -31.42
N ARG A 548 -71.86 41.37 -30.17
CA ARG A 548 -72.67 41.61 -28.96
C ARG A 548 -73.33 42.99 -28.94
N GLN A 549 -72.67 43.99 -29.50
CA GLN A 549 -73.20 45.35 -29.67
C GLN A 549 -74.19 45.49 -30.85
N LYS A 550 -74.63 44.36 -31.45
CA LYS A 550 -75.54 44.32 -32.61
C LYS A 550 -74.99 45.05 -33.84
N SER A 551 -73.67 45.07 -34.01
CA SER A 551 -72.98 45.69 -35.13
C SER A 551 -72.27 44.64 -36.01
N PRO A 552 -73.02 43.78 -36.74
CA PRO A 552 -72.47 42.62 -37.46
C PRO A 552 -71.56 43.02 -38.64
N TYR A 553 -71.79 44.17 -39.27
CA TYR A 553 -70.95 44.65 -40.37
C TYR A 553 -69.54 45.07 -39.92
N PHE A 554 -69.41 45.64 -38.73
CA PHE A 554 -68.11 45.97 -38.13
C PHE A 554 -67.36 44.71 -37.71
N ALA A 555 -68.06 43.75 -37.10
CA ALA A 555 -67.49 42.45 -36.77
C ALA A 555 -66.95 41.75 -38.03
N TRP A 556 -67.65 41.84 -39.17
CA TRP A 556 -67.19 41.26 -40.43
C TRP A 556 -65.90 41.89 -40.97
N ASP A 557 -65.78 43.22 -40.97
CA ASP A 557 -64.57 43.91 -41.46
C ASP A 557 -63.35 43.57 -40.58
N ILE A 558 -63.55 43.38 -39.28
CA ILE A 558 -62.50 42.94 -38.35
C ILE A 558 -62.08 41.49 -38.62
N LEU A 559 -63.03 40.58 -38.86
CA LEU A 559 -62.73 39.19 -39.22
C LEU A 559 -62.11 39.08 -40.63
N GLU A 560 -62.48 39.95 -41.57
CA GLU A 560 -61.85 40.03 -42.90
C GLU A 560 -60.39 40.51 -42.79
N ASN A 561 -60.12 41.46 -41.88
CA ASN A 561 -58.75 41.87 -41.56
C ASN A 561 -57.94 40.74 -40.91
N ALA A 562 -58.54 39.94 -40.00
CA ALA A 562 -57.90 38.75 -39.46
C ALA A 562 -57.61 37.69 -40.55
N SER A 563 -58.51 37.55 -41.53
CA SER A 563 -58.39 36.58 -42.63
C SER A 563 -57.27 36.93 -43.61
N ARG A 564 -56.78 38.19 -43.60
CA ARG A 564 -55.59 38.61 -44.35
C ARG A 564 -54.29 38.18 -43.68
N ILE A 565 -54.31 37.90 -42.38
CA ILE A 565 -53.13 37.46 -41.61
C ILE A 565 -52.91 35.96 -41.81
N ASP A 566 -53.97 35.17 -41.61
CA ASP A 566 -53.99 33.74 -41.93
C ASP A 566 -55.40 33.36 -42.39
N SER A 567 -55.54 33.01 -43.66
CA SER A 567 -56.83 32.61 -44.25
C SER A 567 -57.18 31.15 -43.98
N SER A 568 -56.23 30.35 -43.49
CA SER A 568 -56.38 28.92 -43.24
C SER A 568 -56.75 28.58 -41.79
N ASP A 569 -56.86 29.59 -40.92
CA ASP A 569 -57.16 29.38 -39.50
C ASP A 569 -58.59 28.83 -39.27
N PRO A 570 -58.74 27.65 -38.63
CA PRO A 570 -60.03 26.99 -38.49
C PRO A 570 -60.99 27.72 -37.53
N VAL A 571 -60.46 28.41 -36.51
CA VAL A 571 -61.27 29.14 -35.53
C VAL A 571 -61.83 30.41 -36.16
N LEU A 572 -60.98 31.14 -36.90
CA LEU A 572 -61.37 32.28 -37.70
C LEU A 572 -62.42 31.88 -38.75
N ALA A 573 -62.21 30.79 -39.48
CA ALA A 573 -63.16 30.31 -40.48
C ALA A 573 -64.54 30.03 -39.88
N ARG A 574 -64.61 29.47 -38.66
CA ARG A 574 -65.88 29.27 -37.93
C ARG A 574 -66.52 30.60 -37.51
N ALA A 575 -65.75 31.56 -37.03
CA ALA A 575 -66.25 32.89 -36.65
C ALA A 575 -66.83 33.62 -37.88
N VAL A 576 -66.13 33.56 -39.01
CA VAL A 576 -66.58 34.10 -40.31
C VAL A 576 -67.85 33.37 -40.77
N ALA A 577 -67.88 32.04 -40.74
CA ALA A 577 -69.04 31.25 -41.17
C ALA A 577 -70.29 31.51 -40.31
N ARG A 578 -70.12 31.74 -39.01
CA ARG A 578 -71.22 32.11 -38.10
C ARG A 578 -71.84 33.46 -38.48
N LEU A 579 -71.00 34.44 -38.81
CA LEU A 579 -71.43 35.80 -39.12
C LEU A 579 -71.94 35.97 -40.57
N ALA A 580 -71.50 35.11 -41.49
CA ALA A 580 -71.79 35.20 -42.92
C ALA A 580 -73.28 35.33 -43.32
N PRO A 581 -74.25 34.65 -42.67
CA PRO A 581 -75.67 34.81 -43.00
C PRO A 581 -76.21 36.21 -42.71
N GLU A 582 -75.74 36.86 -41.64
CA GLU A 582 -76.24 38.17 -41.19
C GLU A 582 -75.74 39.33 -42.05
N VAL A 583 -74.58 39.19 -42.68
CA VAL A 583 -73.97 40.21 -43.54
C VAL A 583 -74.03 39.84 -45.03
N SER A 584 -74.88 38.87 -45.40
CA SER A 584 -74.94 38.29 -46.76
C SER A 584 -75.12 39.35 -47.86
N ASP A 585 -75.94 40.37 -47.62
CA ASP A 585 -76.24 41.39 -48.62
C ASP A 585 -75.04 42.31 -48.88
N TYR A 586 -74.31 42.66 -47.83
CA TYR A 586 -73.05 43.41 -47.90
C TYR A 586 -71.95 42.59 -48.60
N VAL A 587 -71.77 41.33 -48.22
CA VAL A 587 -70.74 40.43 -48.77
C VAL A 587 -70.99 40.14 -50.26
N LYS A 588 -72.24 39.94 -50.68
CA LYS A 588 -72.61 39.77 -52.10
C LYS A 588 -72.27 41.01 -52.93
N ALA A 589 -72.55 42.20 -52.41
CA ALA A 589 -72.23 43.45 -53.09
C ALA A 589 -70.71 43.64 -53.21
N LEU A 590 -69.97 43.39 -52.13
CA LEU A 590 -68.52 43.49 -52.09
C LEU A 590 -67.83 42.48 -53.02
N ASN A 591 -68.28 41.22 -53.05
CA ASN A 591 -67.73 40.20 -53.94
C ASN A 591 -68.03 40.49 -55.42
N ARG A 592 -69.22 41.02 -55.75
CA ARG A 592 -69.53 41.50 -57.10
C ARG A 592 -68.63 42.68 -57.51
N ALA A 593 -68.31 43.57 -56.56
CA ALA A 593 -67.38 44.66 -56.79
C ALA A 593 -65.96 44.15 -57.09
N LYS A 594 -65.43 43.24 -56.24
CA LYS A 594 -64.13 42.61 -56.44
C LYS A 594 -64.04 41.83 -57.77
N ALA A 595 -65.07 41.03 -58.09
CA ALA A 595 -65.11 40.27 -59.36
C ALA A 595 -65.20 41.16 -60.61
N ALA A 596 -65.85 42.32 -60.51
CA ALA A 596 -65.86 43.31 -61.59
C ALA A 596 -64.51 44.03 -61.72
N GLU A 597 -63.83 44.30 -60.60
CA GLU A 597 -62.47 44.87 -60.55
C GLU A 597 -61.47 43.92 -61.21
N GLU A 598 -61.52 42.61 -60.91
CA GLU A 598 -60.69 41.57 -61.52
C GLU A 598 -60.90 41.45 -63.04
N LYS A 599 -62.16 41.59 -63.50
CA LYS A 599 -62.52 41.60 -64.92
C LYS A 599 -62.18 42.91 -65.63
N LYS A 600 -61.49 43.84 -64.95
CA LYS A 600 -61.16 45.20 -65.43
C LYS A 600 -62.37 46.04 -65.83
N ALA A 601 -63.57 45.69 -65.36
CA ALA A 601 -64.79 46.44 -65.61
C ALA A 601 -64.96 47.52 -64.51
N PHE A 602 -64.07 48.52 -64.53
CA PHE A 602 -63.92 49.52 -63.46
C PHE A 602 -65.21 50.33 -63.19
N ALA A 603 -65.99 50.63 -64.23
CA ALA A 603 -67.29 51.30 -64.11
C ALA A 603 -68.29 50.52 -63.23
N SER A 604 -68.39 49.22 -63.52
CA SER A 604 -69.28 48.31 -62.80
C SER A 604 -68.75 48.04 -61.41
N ALA A 605 -67.43 47.88 -61.26
CA ALA A 605 -66.77 47.70 -59.97
C ALA A 605 -67.01 48.90 -59.04
N LEU A 606 -66.87 50.14 -59.53
CA LEU A 606 -67.13 51.35 -58.75
C LEU A 606 -68.59 51.43 -58.30
N ASN A 607 -69.55 51.13 -59.19
CA ASN A 607 -70.97 51.09 -58.85
C ASN A 607 -71.28 50.03 -57.78
N TYR A 608 -70.69 48.84 -57.87
CA TYR A 608 -70.86 47.80 -56.84
C TYR A 608 -70.17 48.17 -55.52
N TYR A 609 -69.01 48.84 -55.53
CA TYR A 609 -68.37 49.34 -54.31
C TYR A 609 -69.19 50.46 -53.63
N LEU A 610 -69.76 51.39 -54.41
CA LEU A 610 -70.67 52.41 -53.89
C LEU A 610 -71.98 51.81 -53.35
N ALA A 611 -72.49 50.76 -53.99
CA ALA A 611 -73.65 50.00 -53.49
C ALA A 611 -73.32 49.29 -52.17
N ALA A 612 -72.13 48.69 -52.04
CA ALA A 612 -71.67 48.08 -50.79
C ALA A 612 -71.43 49.13 -49.69
N GLN A 613 -70.95 50.33 -50.04
CA GLN A 613 -70.78 51.46 -49.12
C GLN A 613 -72.12 52.00 -48.60
N LYS A 614 -73.19 51.97 -49.40
CA LYS A 614 -74.54 52.33 -48.93
C LYS A 614 -75.05 51.37 -47.83
N ILE A 615 -74.68 50.10 -47.90
CA ILE A 615 -75.06 49.08 -46.92
C ILE A 615 -74.23 49.23 -45.64
N PHE A 616 -72.92 49.46 -45.79
CA PHE A 616 -72.00 49.70 -44.67
C PHE A 616 -71.11 50.93 -44.92
N PRO A 617 -71.54 52.14 -44.50
CA PRO A 617 -70.82 53.38 -44.78
C PRO A 617 -69.42 53.47 -44.18
N ALA A 618 -69.22 52.84 -43.03
CA ALA A 618 -67.95 52.85 -42.32
C ALA A 618 -66.96 51.77 -42.78
N SER A 619 -67.30 50.97 -43.80
CA SER A 619 -66.40 49.93 -44.33
C SER A 619 -65.05 50.50 -44.77
N GLN A 620 -63.96 49.89 -44.29
CA GLN A 620 -62.64 50.18 -44.81
C GLN A 620 -62.41 49.53 -46.17
N ALA A 621 -62.89 48.29 -46.35
CA ALA A 621 -62.77 47.53 -47.61
C ALA A 621 -63.42 48.26 -48.82
N CYS A 622 -64.62 48.86 -48.63
CA CYS A 622 -65.28 49.63 -49.69
C CYS A 622 -64.52 50.92 -50.01
N ARG A 623 -64.05 51.66 -48.99
CA ARG A 623 -63.29 52.90 -49.18
C ARG A 623 -62.01 52.65 -49.98
N MET A 624 -61.23 51.66 -49.58
CA MET A 624 -60.02 51.27 -50.31
C MET A 624 -60.32 50.76 -51.72
N GLY A 625 -61.43 50.04 -51.92
CA GLY A 625 -61.87 49.60 -53.25
C GLY A 625 -62.22 50.76 -54.18
N ILE A 626 -62.96 51.76 -53.67
CA ILE A 626 -63.30 52.98 -54.42
C ILE A 626 -62.04 53.75 -54.79
N GLU A 627 -61.11 53.95 -53.85
CA GLU A 627 -59.85 54.65 -54.11
C GLU A 627 -58.98 53.95 -55.18
N ARG A 628 -59.02 52.62 -55.27
CA ARG A 628 -58.28 51.86 -56.31
C ARG A 628 -58.90 51.94 -57.69
N VAL A 629 -60.23 52.02 -57.76
CA VAL A 629 -61.01 51.88 -59.00
C VAL A 629 -61.39 53.24 -59.59
N ALA A 630 -61.68 54.23 -58.75
CA ALA A 630 -62.05 55.59 -59.17
C ALA A 630 -61.03 56.30 -60.09
N PRO A 631 -59.70 56.08 -59.98
CA PRO A 631 -58.73 56.67 -60.91
C PRO A 631 -58.58 55.90 -62.23
N LYS A 632 -59.13 54.68 -62.31
CA LYS A 632 -59.04 53.78 -63.48
C LYS A 632 -60.32 53.76 -64.31
N TYR A 633 -61.35 54.44 -63.82
CA TYR A 633 -62.55 54.82 -64.54
C TYR A 633 -62.36 56.24 -65.06
#